data_AF-A0A7W1AJ48-F1
#
_entry.id   AF-A0A7W1AJ48-F1
#
_cell.length_a   1.000
_cell.length_b   1.000
_cell.length_c   1.000
_cell.angle_alpha   90.00
_cell.angle_beta   90.00
_cell.angle_gamma   90.00
#
_symmetry.space_group_name_H-M   'P 1'
#
loop_
_entity.id
_entity.type
_entity.pdbx_description
1 polymer ?
#
loop_
_entity_poly.entity_id
_entity_poly.type
_entity_poly.pdbx_seq_one_letter_code
_entity_poly.pdbx_strand_id
1 'polypeptide(L)'
;MVTALIEHRVSTSLVDVEKALGRWRNGSHSALAAHGAVLRHAARCERTVERVTAAAGDRPEGILRDAVDAGLLGAEEFVQLVGKQPAEVESIDSLRDEDDASAPDKKRTLEALLARGPVLVHVDARRSEVAVPPRFSADASLVLRFGHNLSPAIVDLTVDEEAIAGTLTFGGQPFRCILPWTAVYAAMVEGEQRGTVWPEDVPEDVLTGSADSGVAGPSPVQTSAAPIAVVAKDEQSGKKRASHLKLVE
;
A
#
# COMPACT_ATOMS: atom_id res chain seq x y z
N MET A 1 -3.28 -30.03 -13.97
CA MET A 1 -2.41 -29.18 -13.12
C MET A 1 -2.86 -27.73 -13.12
N VAL A 2 -2.89 -27.05 -14.26
CA VAL A 2 -3.37 -25.65 -14.41
C VAL A 2 -4.68 -25.37 -13.65
N THR A 3 -5.72 -26.17 -13.88
CA THR A 3 -7.01 -26.00 -13.19
C THR A 3 -6.92 -26.13 -11.67
N ALA A 4 -6.14 -27.10 -11.17
CA ALA A 4 -5.96 -27.33 -9.73
C ALA A 4 -5.20 -26.18 -9.06
N LEU A 5 -4.21 -25.60 -9.76
CA LEU A 5 -3.51 -24.40 -9.30
C LEU A 5 -4.44 -23.18 -9.23
N ILE A 6 -5.27 -22.98 -10.26
CA ILE A 6 -6.29 -21.92 -10.27
C ILE A 6 -7.24 -22.12 -9.09
N GLU A 7 -7.76 -23.33 -8.90
CA GLU A 7 -8.69 -23.66 -7.81
C GLU A 7 -8.06 -23.43 -6.42
N HIS A 8 -6.83 -23.89 -6.21
CA HIS A 8 -6.09 -23.66 -4.96
C HIS A 8 -5.92 -22.15 -4.66
N ARG A 9 -5.62 -21.34 -5.68
CA ARG A 9 -5.45 -19.88 -5.55
C ARG A 9 -6.77 -19.15 -5.29
N VAL A 10 -7.83 -19.52 -6.01
CA VAL A 10 -9.18 -19.00 -5.77
C VAL A 10 -9.61 -19.33 -4.35
N SER A 11 -9.42 -20.57 -3.90
CA SER A 11 -9.76 -21.02 -2.54
C SER A 11 -8.98 -20.25 -1.45
N THR A 12 -7.68 -20.04 -1.64
CA THR A 12 -6.86 -19.27 -0.68
C THR A 12 -7.37 -17.83 -0.56
N SER A 13 -7.69 -17.19 -1.70
CA SER A 13 -8.21 -15.82 -1.69
C SER A 13 -9.64 -15.68 -1.16
N LEU A 14 -10.44 -16.76 -1.13
CA LEU A 14 -11.79 -16.75 -0.53
C LEU A 14 -11.74 -16.54 0.98
N VAL A 15 -10.66 -16.93 1.65
CA VAL A 15 -10.48 -16.74 3.09
C VAL A 15 -10.58 -15.26 3.48
N ASP A 16 -10.08 -14.35 2.64
CA ASP A 16 -10.15 -12.91 2.90
C ASP A 16 -11.58 -12.38 2.74
N VAL A 17 -12.34 -12.90 1.78
CA VAL A 17 -13.77 -12.60 1.62
C VAL A 17 -14.56 -13.10 2.82
N GLU A 18 -14.31 -14.33 3.28
CA GLU A 18 -14.96 -14.88 4.47
C GLU A 18 -14.67 -14.04 5.72
N LYS A 19 -13.42 -13.62 5.92
CA LYS A 19 -13.04 -12.71 7.01
C LYS A 19 -13.78 -11.37 6.90
N ALA A 20 -13.85 -10.77 5.71
CA ALA A 20 -14.53 -9.49 5.51
C ALA A 20 -16.05 -9.59 5.75
N LEU A 21 -16.69 -10.68 5.28
CA LEU A 21 -18.11 -10.95 5.53
C LEU A 21 -18.38 -11.24 7.01
N GLY A 22 -17.49 -11.95 7.70
CA GLY A 22 -17.56 -12.17 9.14
C GLY A 22 -17.49 -10.87 9.93
N ARG A 23 -16.56 -9.97 9.57
CA ARG A 23 -16.42 -8.63 10.15
C ARG A 23 -17.64 -7.73 9.85
N TRP A 24 -18.29 -7.90 8.70
CA TRP A 24 -19.54 -7.18 8.44
C TRP A 24 -20.69 -7.69 9.31
N ARG A 25 -20.85 -9.02 9.41
CA ARG A 25 -21.91 -9.63 10.24
C ARG A 25 -21.81 -9.27 11.72
N ASN A 26 -20.59 -9.08 12.23
CA ASN A 26 -20.38 -8.70 13.62
C ASN A 26 -20.38 -7.17 13.86
N GLY A 27 -20.64 -6.36 12.82
CA GLY A 27 -20.71 -4.90 12.90
C GLY A 27 -19.37 -4.18 12.85
N SER A 28 -18.25 -4.89 12.71
CA SER A 28 -16.91 -4.28 12.58
C SER A 28 -16.67 -3.69 11.19
N HIS A 29 -17.38 -4.15 10.15
CA HIS A 29 -17.30 -3.61 8.78
C HIS A 29 -18.62 -3.04 8.29
N SER A 30 -18.51 -2.02 7.43
CA SER A 30 -19.63 -1.56 6.61
C SER A 30 -19.95 -2.55 5.49
N ALA A 31 -21.18 -2.48 4.97
CA ALA A 31 -21.58 -3.27 3.80
C ALA A 31 -20.70 -2.95 2.57
N LEU A 32 -20.28 -1.68 2.42
CA LEU A 32 -19.40 -1.26 1.33
C LEU A 32 -18.01 -1.89 1.44
N ALA A 33 -17.44 -1.98 2.64
CA ALA A 33 -16.13 -2.62 2.87
C ALA A 33 -16.18 -4.11 2.53
N ALA A 34 -17.22 -4.83 2.97
CA ALA A 34 -17.43 -6.23 2.62
C ALA A 34 -17.60 -6.42 1.10
N HIS A 35 -18.33 -5.51 0.43
CA HIS A 35 -18.50 -5.55 -1.02
C HIS A 35 -17.17 -5.31 -1.75
N GLY A 36 -16.33 -4.38 -1.26
CA GLY A 36 -14.99 -4.15 -1.79
C GLY A 36 -14.11 -5.39 -1.73
N ALA A 37 -14.17 -6.18 -0.65
CA ALA A 37 -13.45 -7.44 -0.55
C ALA A 37 -13.90 -8.46 -1.60
N VAL A 38 -15.21 -8.55 -1.88
CA VAL A 38 -15.76 -9.41 -2.95
C VAL A 38 -15.27 -8.97 -4.33
N LEU A 39 -15.28 -7.65 -4.62
CA LEU A 39 -14.80 -7.13 -5.90
C LEU A 39 -13.29 -7.36 -6.09
N ARG A 40 -12.48 -7.17 -5.04
CA ARG A 40 -11.05 -7.51 -5.06
C ARG A 40 -10.82 -8.99 -5.35
N HIS A 41 -11.58 -9.87 -4.70
CA HIS A 41 -11.51 -11.30 -4.97
C HIS A 41 -11.88 -11.63 -6.42
N ALA A 42 -12.96 -11.06 -6.95
CA ALA A 42 -13.35 -11.27 -8.36
C ALA A 42 -12.24 -10.83 -9.33
N ALA A 43 -11.67 -9.63 -9.15
CA ALA A 43 -10.57 -9.13 -9.97
C ALA A 43 -9.30 -9.99 -9.86
N ARG A 44 -9.04 -10.58 -8.69
CA ARG A 44 -7.92 -11.51 -8.46
C ARG A 44 -8.15 -12.85 -9.18
N CYS A 45 -9.37 -13.35 -9.18
CA CYS A 45 -9.75 -14.57 -9.89
C CYS A 45 -9.55 -14.42 -11.40
N GLU A 46 -10.03 -13.33 -12.00
CA GLU A 46 -9.88 -13.07 -13.44
C GLU A 46 -8.40 -13.04 -13.86
N ARG A 47 -7.56 -12.27 -13.14
CA ARG A 47 -6.12 -12.19 -13.40
C ARG A 47 -5.39 -13.52 -13.21
N THR A 48 -5.75 -14.27 -12.17
CA THR A 48 -5.17 -15.61 -11.94
C THR A 48 -5.46 -16.55 -13.10
N VAL A 49 -6.70 -16.57 -13.61
CA VAL A 49 -7.08 -17.40 -14.75
C VAL A 49 -6.30 -17.00 -15.99
N GLU A 50 -6.23 -15.70 -16.31
CA GLU A 50 -5.52 -15.19 -17.48
C GLU A 50 -4.02 -15.58 -17.43
N ARG A 51 -3.36 -15.32 -16.31
CA ARG A 51 -1.92 -15.54 -16.15
C ARG A 51 -1.53 -17.01 -16.15
N VAL A 52 -2.22 -17.85 -15.38
CA VAL A 52 -1.91 -19.29 -15.34
C VAL A 52 -2.18 -19.92 -16.71
N THR A 53 -3.21 -19.47 -17.43
CA THR A 53 -3.51 -19.93 -18.79
C THR A 53 -2.43 -19.48 -19.78
N ALA A 54 -1.98 -18.23 -19.73
CA ALA A 54 -0.91 -17.72 -20.58
C ALA A 54 0.42 -18.46 -20.31
N ALA A 55 0.80 -18.59 -19.04
CA ALA A 55 2.04 -19.26 -18.64
C ALA A 55 2.05 -20.76 -18.94
N ALA A 56 0.89 -21.43 -18.97
CA ALA A 56 0.80 -22.81 -19.40
C ALA A 56 1.18 -23.03 -20.87
N GLY A 57 0.99 -22.02 -21.73
CA GLY A 57 1.43 -22.06 -23.13
C GLY A 57 2.94 -21.81 -23.29
N ASP A 58 3.47 -20.86 -22.52
CA ASP A 58 4.83 -20.34 -22.74
C ASP A 58 5.91 -20.99 -21.86
N ARG A 59 5.57 -21.36 -20.61
CA ARG A 59 6.52 -21.86 -19.58
C ARG A 59 5.92 -23.01 -18.76
N PRO A 60 5.70 -24.18 -19.35
CA PRO A 60 5.02 -25.30 -18.69
C PRO A 60 5.80 -25.87 -17.49
N GLU A 61 7.13 -25.81 -17.49
CA GLU A 61 7.96 -26.26 -16.37
C GLU A 61 7.82 -25.36 -15.12
N GLY A 62 7.60 -24.06 -15.31
CA GLY A 62 7.35 -23.13 -14.20
C GLY A 62 5.96 -23.31 -13.58
N ILE A 63 4.94 -23.71 -14.36
CA ILE A 63 3.63 -24.11 -13.81
C ILE A 63 3.76 -25.33 -12.89
N LEU A 64 4.56 -26.32 -13.29
CA LEU A 64 4.81 -27.49 -12.46
C LEU A 64 5.62 -27.12 -11.21
N ARG A 65 6.53 -26.14 -11.32
CA ARG A 65 7.31 -25.65 -10.19
C ARG A 65 6.40 -25.03 -9.13
N ASP A 66 5.48 -24.19 -9.58
CA ASP A 66 4.47 -23.57 -8.72
C ASP A 66 3.57 -24.65 -8.10
N ALA A 67 3.15 -25.67 -8.84
CA ALA A 67 2.41 -26.79 -8.26
C ALA A 67 3.15 -27.51 -7.11
N VAL A 68 4.48 -27.62 -7.19
CA VAL A 68 5.29 -28.16 -6.09
C VAL A 68 5.28 -27.23 -4.88
N ASP A 69 5.44 -25.93 -5.10
CA ASP A 69 5.43 -24.94 -4.01
C ASP A 69 4.06 -24.84 -3.32
N ALA A 70 2.97 -25.04 -4.06
CA ALA A 70 1.62 -25.16 -3.51
C ALA A 70 1.33 -26.53 -2.85
N GLY A 71 2.28 -27.47 -2.87
CA GLY A 71 2.07 -28.83 -2.36
C GLY A 71 1.07 -29.67 -3.16
N LEU A 72 0.72 -29.23 -4.38
CA LEU A 72 -0.17 -29.94 -5.29
C LEU A 72 0.55 -31.00 -6.13
N LEU A 73 1.89 -30.93 -6.19
CA LEU A 73 2.76 -31.87 -6.88
C LEU A 73 3.95 -32.26 -5.99
N GLY A 74 4.27 -33.55 -5.92
CA GLY A 74 5.44 -34.00 -5.17
C GLY A 74 6.76 -33.64 -5.87
N ALA A 75 7.82 -33.37 -5.11
CA ALA A 75 9.14 -33.06 -5.66
C ALA A 75 9.72 -34.20 -6.52
N GLU A 76 9.52 -35.46 -6.10
CA GLU A 76 9.97 -36.63 -6.88
C GLU A 76 9.20 -36.76 -8.20
N GLU A 77 7.89 -36.50 -8.17
CA GLU A 77 7.03 -36.53 -9.35
C GLU A 77 7.40 -35.39 -10.32
N PHE A 78 7.71 -34.20 -9.80
CA PHE A 78 8.23 -33.09 -10.60
C PHE A 78 9.53 -33.47 -11.32
N VAL A 79 10.50 -34.08 -10.60
CA VAL A 79 11.78 -34.49 -11.21
C VAL A 79 11.56 -35.52 -12.31
N GLN A 80 10.58 -36.43 -12.16
CA GLN A 80 10.24 -37.39 -13.22
C GLN A 80 9.65 -36.71 -14.46
N LEU A 81 8.82 -35.67 -14.28
CA LEU A 81 8.17 -34.96 -15.37
C LEU A 81 9.09 -33.95 -16.09
N VAL A 82 9.94 -33.27 -15.34
CA VAL A 82 10.75 -32.14 -15.84
C VAL A 82 12.22 -32.54 -16.07
N GLY A 83 12.71 -33.57 -15.38
CA GLY A 83 14.10 -34.04 -15.46
C GLY A 83 15.12 -33.14 -14.72
N LYS A 84 14.65 -32.10 -14.04
CA LYS A 84 15.45 -31.13 -13.26
C LYS A 84 14.95 -31.08 -11.82
N GLN A 85 15.77 -30.61 -10.89
CA GLN A 85 15.27 -30.31 -9.55
C GLN A 85 14.37 -29.07 -9.57
N PRO A 86 13.33 -28.99 -8.72
CA PRO A 86 12.47 -27.82 -8.63
C PRO A 86 13.25 -26.51 -8.41
N ALA A 87 14.31 -26.55 -7.59
CA ALA A 87 15.14 -25.38 -7.30
C ALA A 87 15.91 -24.84 -8.53
N GLU A 88 16.06 -25.64 -9.59
CA GLU A 88 16.76 -25.25 -10.83
C GLU A 88 15.81 -24.62 -11.85
N VAL A 89 14.50 -24.67 -11.62
CA VAL A 89 13.48 -24.12 -12.49
C VAL A 89 12.95 -22.82 -11.89
N GLU A 90 13.04 -21.75 -12.68
CA GLU A 90 12.50 -20.45 -12.29
C GLU A 90 10.97 -20.56 -12.15
N SER A 91 10.48 -20.21 -10.96
CA SER A 91 9.03 -20.10 -10.71
C SER A 91 8.45 -19.03 -11.64
N ILE A 92 7.22 -19.24 -12.07
CA ILE A 92 6.51 -18.21 -12.83
C ILE A 92 5.90 -17.13 -11.93
N ASP A 93 6.14 -17.22 -10.62
CA ASP A 93 5.55 -16.37 -9.58
C ASP A 93 4.03 -16.31 -9.66
N SER A 94 3.42 -17.36 -10.23
CA SER A 94 1.98 -17.50 -10.32
C SER A 94 1.38 -17.96 -9.00
N LEU A 95 2.14 -17.96 -7.90
CA LEU A 95 1.65 -18.23 -6.54
C LEU A 95 1.84 -17.08 -5.56
N ARG A 96 2.69 -16.09 -5.84
CA ARG A 96 2.76 -14.88 -5.02
C ARG A 96 1.47 -14.07 -5.14
N ASP A 97 1.01 -13.56 -4.01
CA ASP A 97 -0.21 -12.78 -3.90
C ASP A 97 -0.08 -11.47 -4.68
N GLU A 98 -0.92 -11.32 -5.71
CA GLU A 98 -0.90 -10.19 -6.67
C GLU A 98 -1.55 -8.90 -6.12
N ASP A 99 -1.27 -8.55 -4.86
CA ASP A 99 -1.28 -7.13 -4.53
C ASP A 99 -0.15 -6.39 -5.31
N ASP A 100 0.83 -7.14 -5.85
CA ASP A 100 1.95 -6.66 -6.67
C ASP A 100 1.68 -6.51 -8.19
N ALA A 101 0.53 -6.92 -8.73
CA ALA A 101 0.28 -6.69 -10.18
C ALA A 101 0.18 -5.20 -10.53
N SER A 102 -0.14 -4.36 -9.53
CA SER A 102 -0.14 -2.89 -9.61
C SER A 102 1.28 -2.33 -9.43
N ALA A 103 2.26 -3.13 -8.97
CA ALA A 103 3.62 -2.67 -8.67
C ALA A 103 4.31 -1.96 -9.84
N PRO A 104 4.28 -2.46 -11.10
CA PRO A 104 4.89 -1.74 -12.21
C PRO A 104 4.23 -0.39 -12.50
N ASP A 105 2.91 -0.29 -12.29
CA ASP A 105 2.15 0.96 -12.48
C ASP A 105 2.38 1.95 -11.32
N LYS A 106 2.40 1.45 -10.08
CA LYS A 106 2.73 2.20 -8.87
C LYS A 106 4.14 2.75 -8.90
N LYS A 107 5.13 1.91 -9.23
CA LYS A 107 6.53 2.29 -9.43
C LYS A 107 6.65 3.44 -10.42
N ARG A 108 6.14 3.24 -11.64
CA ARG A 108 6.19 4.25 -12.71
C ARG A 108 5.48 5.54 -12.30
N THR A 109 4.34 5.43 -11.65
CA THR A 109 3.60 6.59 -11.14
C THR A 109 4.41 7.33 -10.09
N LEU A 110 5.01 6.61 -9.13
CA LEU A 110 5.79 7.20 -8.06
C LEU A 110 7.07 7.89 -8.58
N GLU A 111 7.78 7.26 -9.52
CA GLU A 111 8.92 7.88 -10.21
C GLU A 111 8.51 9.18 -10.91
N ALA A 112 7.37 9.18 -11.60
CA ALA A 112 6.84 10.38 -12.26
C ALA A 112 6.47 11.49 -11.26
N LEU A 113 5.97 11.14 -10.08
CA LEU A 113 5.68 12.09 -9.00
C LEU A 113 6.97 12.63 -8.37
N LEU A 114 7.96 11.76 -8.09
CA LEU A 114 9.26 12.12 -7.51
C LEU A 114 10.07 13.06 -8.42
N ALA A 115 9.94 12.90 -9.74
CA ALA A 115 10.56 13.79 -10.72
C ALA A 115 10.00 15.23 -10.64
N ARG A 116 8.79 15.41 -10.13
CA ARG A 116 8.12 16.72 -10.01
C ARG A 116 8.38 17.39 -8.66
N GLY A 117 8.62 16.63 -7.60
CA GLY A 117 8.92 17.16 -6.28
C GLY A 117 8.86 16.10 -5.18
N PRO A 118 8.98 16.52 -3.90
CA PRO A 118 8.75 15.63 -2.77
C PRO A 118 7.36 14.99 -2.84
N VAL A 119 7.30 13.70 -2.53
CA VAL A 119 6.07 12.91 -2.56
C VAL A 119 5.71 12.46 -1.15
N LEU A 120 4.43 12.62 -0.81
CA LEU A 120 3.80 12.02 0.35
C LEU A 120 3.24 10.66 -0.07
N VAL A 121 3.76 9.60 0.54
CA VAL A 121 3.38 8.20 0.30
C VAL A 121 2.58 7.72 1.49
N HIS A 122 1.35 7.30 1.22
CA HIS A 122 0.46 6.72 2.21
C HIS A 122 0.59 5.20 2.20
N VAL A 123 0.82 4.61 3.38
CA VAL A 123 1.14 3.20 3.55
C VAL A 123 0.39 2.57 4.73
N ASP A 124 -0.05 1.33 4.58
CA ASP A 124 -0.51 0.50 5.71
C ASP A 124 0.71 -0.15 6.39
N ALA A 125 1.14 0.41 7.52
CA ALA A 125 2.32 -0.07 8.23
C ALA A 125 2.09 -1.35 9.06
N ARG A 126 0.86 -1.89 9.06
CA ARG A 126 0.52 -3.14 9.77
C ARG A 126 0.91 -4.38 8.98
N ARG A 127 1.19 -4.23 7.68
CA ARG A 127 1.64 -5.35 6.83
C ARG A 127 3.02 -5.81 7.31
N SER A 128 3.21 -7.12 7.46
CA SER A 128 4.44 -7.71 8.02
C SER A 128 5.71 -7.44 7.20
N GLU A 129 5.55 -7.11 5.92
CA GLU A 129 6.63 -6.83 4.99
C GLU A 129 7.08 -5.35 5.01
N VAL A 130 6.31 -4.48 5.68
CA VAL A 130 6.65 -3.06 5.82
C VAL A 130 7.68 -2.88 6.93
N ALA A 131 8.82 -2.29 6.58
CA ALA A 131 9.82 -1.88 7.56
C ALA A 131 9.64 -0.39 7.90
N VAL A 132 9.21 -0.11 9.13
CA VAL A 132 9.15 1.24 9.73
C VAL A 132 9.54 1.17 11.21
N PRO A 133 9.84 2.29 11.89
CA PRO A 133 10.10 2.26 13.33
C PRO A 133 8.94 1.61 14.09
N PRO A 134 9.20 0.79 15.13
CA PRO A 134 8.17 -0.02 15.81
C PRO A 134 6.96 0.76 16.32
N ARG A 135 7.12 2.04 16.65
CA ARG A 135 6.00 2.90 17.08
C ARG A 135 4.95 3.17 15.99
N PHE A 136 5.27 2.92 14.73
CA PHE A 136 4.37 3.13 13.59
C PHE A 136 3.81 1.82 13.02
N SER A 137 4.24 0.65 13.48
CA SER A 137 3.84 -0.65 12.89
C SER A 137 2.37 -1.00 13.10
N ALA A 138 1.62 -0.22 13.87
CA ALA A 138 0.18 -0.39 14.07
C ALA A 138 -0.66 0.61 13.25
N ASP A 139 -0.02 1.54 12.52
CA ASP A 139 -0.70 2.63 11.83
C ASP A 139 -1.14 2.20 10.42
N ALA A 140 -2.45 2.20 10.18
CA ALA A 140 -3.04 1.88 8.89
C ALA A 140 -2.96 3.06 7.88
N SER A 141 -2.54 4.24 8.33
CA SER A 141 -2.63 5.50 7.59
C SER A 141 -1.33 6.30 7.57
N LEU A 142 -0.21 5.61 7.79
CA LEU A 142 1.09 6.24 7.92
C LEU A 142 1.45 7.00 6.64
N VAL A 143 1.91 8.24 6.79
CA VAL A 143 2.38 9.06 5.67
C VAL A 143 3.87 9.27 5.78
N LEU A 144 4.60 8.84 4.75
CA LEU A 144 6.05 8.99 4.66
C LEU A 144 6.42 9.89 3.49
N ARG A 145 7.42 10.73 3.70
CA ARG A 145 7.86 11.72 2.72
C ARG A 145 9.13 11.25 2.03
N PHE A 146 9.08 11.15 0.70
CA PHE A 146 10.20 10.76 -0.15
C PHE A 146 10.53 11.87 -1.16
N GLY A 147 11.78 11.93 -1.62
CA GLY A 147 12.21 12.93 -2.60
C GLY A 147 13.71 12.95 -2.79
N HIS A 148 14.15 13.26 -4.01
CA HIS A 148 15.58 13.35 -4.34
C HIS A 148 16.28 14.56 -3.72
N ASN A 149 15.54 15.65 -3.44
CA ASN A 149 16.07 16.93 -2.97
C ASN A 149 15.51 17.32 -1.59
N LEU A 150 15.45 16.36 -0.67
CA LEU A 150 15.03 16.62 0.71
C LEU A 150 16.18 17.18 1.56
N SER A 151 15.81 17.83 2.67
CA SER A 151 16.73 18.25 3.73
C SER A 151 16.22 17.71 5.06
N PRO A 152 16.86 16.68 5.66
CA PRO A 152 18.03 15.94 5.14
C PRO A 152 17.71 15.10 3.89
N ALA A 153 18.73 14.87 3.04
CA ALA A 153 18.58 14.09 1.82
C ALA A 153 18.50 12.59 2.12
N ILE A 154 17.70 11.86 1.33
CA ILE A 154 17.64 10.40 1.36
C ILE A 154 18.65 9.88 0.34
N VAL A 155 19.87 9.58 0.79
CA VAL A 155 21.00 9.21 -0.08
C VAL A 155 20.81 7.84 -0.74
N ASP A 156 20.06 6.96 -0.07
CA ASP A 156 19.80 5.57 -0.43
C ASP A 156 18.36 5.35 -0.92
N LEU A 157 17.73 6.39 -1.50
CA LEU A 157 16.38 6.27 -2.07
C LEU A 157 16.40 5.31 -3.26
N THR A 158 15.65 4.20 -3.15
CA THR A 158 15.43 3.24 -4.23
C THR A 158 13.94 3.10 -4.52
N VAL A 159 13.62 3.00 -5.81
CA VAL A 159 12.27 2.73 -6.31
C VAL A 159 12.43 1.60 -7.31
N ASP A 160 12.16 0.38 -6.88
CA ASP A 160 12.37 -0.84 -7.66
C ASP A 160 11.05 -1.58 -7.92
N GLU A 161 11.13 -2.77 -8.48
CA GLU A 161 9.97 -3.60 -8.82
C GLU A 161 9.20 -4.10 -7.60
N GLU A 162 9.83 -4.16 -6.42
CA GLU A 162 9.27 -4.77 -5.21
C GLU A 162 8.81 -3.71 -4.20
N ALA A 163 9.53 -2.59 -4.09
CA ALA A 163 9.28 -1.58 -3.07
C ALA A 163 9.81 -0.18 -3.43
N ILE A 164 9.37 0.80 -2.64
CA ILE A 164 10.14 2.02 -2.38
C ILE A 164 10.88 1.88 -1.03
N ALA A 165 12.17 2.20 -1.02
CA ALA A 165 12.98 2.16 0.18
C ALA A 165 13.88 3.39 0.32
N GLY A 166 14.29 3.67 1.56
CA GLY A 166 15.24 4.74 1.85
C GLY A 166 15.35 5.04 3.34
N THR A 167 16.46 5.65 3.75
CA THR A 167 16.70 6.04 5.13
C THR A 167 16.02 7.37 5.45
N LEU A 168 14.96 7.31 6.26
CA LEU A 168 14.19 8.46 6.72
C LEU A 168 14.59 8.83 8.16
N THR A 169 14.46 10.11 8.51
CA THR A 169 14.77 10.60 9.86
C THR A 169 13.50 10.80 10.68
N PHE A 170 13.39 10.12 11.81
CA PHE A 170 12.25 10.22 12.72
C PHE A 170 12.67 10.79 14.07
N GLY A 171 12.37 12.06 14.34
CA GLY A 171 12.78 12.72 15.59
C GLY A 171 14.31 12.78 15.76
N GLY A 172 15.05 12.93 14.66
CA GLY A 172 16.51 12.95 14.64
C GLY A 172 17.19 11.58 14.55
N GLN A 173 16.43 10.48 14.61
CA GLN A 173 16.99 9.13 14.44
C GLN A 173 16.74 8.59 13.03
N PRO A 174 17.79 8.22 12.27
CA PRO A 174 17.63 7.59 10.97
C PRO A 174 17.09 6.16 11.10
N PHE A 175 16.18 5.78 10.21
CA PHE A 175 15.66 4.43 10.08
C PHE A 175 15.46 4.11 8.60
N ARG A 176 15.92 2.93 8.17
CA ARG A 176 15.73 2.47 6.79
C ARG A 176 14.33 1.92 6.61
N CYS A 177 13.50 2.65 5.87
CA CYS A 177 12.16 2.23 5.52
C CYS A 177 12.16 1.37 4.25
N ILE A 178 11.31 0.36 4.21
CA ILE A 178 11.05 -0.48 3.04
C ILE A 178 9.54 -0.65 2.95
N LEU A 179 8.95 -0.13 1.87
CA LEU A 179 7.50 -0.12 1.65
C LEU A 179 7.20 -0.91 0.37
N PRO A 180 6.77 -2.18 0.52
CA PRO A 180 6.29 -2.95 -0.61
C PRO A 180 5.14 -2.24 -1.32
N TRP A 181 5.03 -2.43 -2.64
CA TRP A 181 3.97 -1.78 -3.42
C TRP A 181 2.56 -2.15 -2.96
N THR A 182 2.40 -3.35 -2.45
CA THR A 182 1.18 -3.85 -1.82
C THR A 182 0.76 -2.98 -0.62
N ALA A 183 1.70 -2.44 0.15
CA ALA A 183 1.39 -1.61 1.32
C ALA A 183 1.06 -0.16 0.95
N VAL A 184 1.49 0.32 -0.21
CA VAL A 184 1.31 1.71 -0.65
C VAL A 184 -0.05 1.87 -1.31
N TYR A 185 -0.90 2.72 -0.74
CA TYR A 185 -2.27 2.90 -1.23
C TYR A 185 -2.56 4.29 -1.78
N ALA A 186 -1.71 5.28 -1.53
CA ALA A 186 -1.78 6.57 -2.20
C ALA A 186 -0.42 7.27 -2.28
N ALA A 187 -0.25 8.11 -3.29
CA ALA A 187 0.93 8.96 -3.45
C ALA A 187 0.54 10.32 -4.05
N MET A 188 1.15 11.39 -3.55
CA MET A 188 0.90 12.74 -4.05
C MET A 188 2.12 13.63 -3.91
N VAL A 189 2.32 14.55 -4.86
CA VAL A 189 3.34 15.59 -4.70
C VAL A 189 2.93 16.52 -3.55
N GLU A 190 3.86 16.80 -2.65
CA GLU A 190 3.67 17.69 -1.53
C GLU A 190 3.23 19.09 -2.01
N GLY A 191 2.11 19.58 -1.48
CA GLY A 191 1.52 20.86 -1.87
C GLY A 191 0.50 20.78 -3.01
N GLU A 192 0.39 19.66 -3.72
CA GLU A 192 -0.68 19.46 -4.70
C GLU A 192 -1.98 19.01 -4.03
N GLN A 193 -3.12 19.37 -4.64
CA GLN A 193 -4.45 18.97 -4.15
C GLN A 193 -4.93 17.63 -4.72
N ARG A 194 -4.17 17.05 -5.67
CA ARG A 194 -4.50 15.79 -6.32
C ARG A 194 -3.34 14.81 -6.13
N GLY A 195 -3.70 13.57 -5.83
CA GLY A 195 -2.79 12.43 -5.75
C GLY A 195 -3.35 11.25 -6.53
N THR A 196 -2.54 10.22 -6.66
CA THR A 196 -2.98 8.91 -7.12
C THR A 196 -3.35 8.07 -5.91
N VAL A 197 -4.48 7.39 -5.97
CA VAL A 197 -4.94 6.43 -4.97
C VAL A 197 -5.12 5.09 -5.68
N TRP A 198 -4.67 4.02 -5.06
CA TRP A 198 -4.84 2.64 -5.52
C TRP A 198 -5.86 1.96 -4.62
N PRO A 199 -7.16 1.98 -5.00
CA PRO A 199 -8.27 1.55 -4.14
C PRO A 199 -8.15 0.10 -3.64
N GLU A 200 -7.44 -0.74 -4.38
CA GLU A 200 -7.16 -2.13 -4.04
C GLU A 200 -6.41 -2.28 -2.71
N ASP A 201 -5.53 -1.33 -2.36
CA ASP A 201 -4.64 -1.40 -1.20
C ASP A 201 -5.02 -0.45 -0.07
N VAL A 202 -6.07 0.35 -0.23
CA VAL A 202 -6.53 1.28 0.80
C VAL A 202 -7.07 0.48 2.00
N PRO A 203 -6.53 0.71 3.22
CA PRO A 203 -6.98 0.02 4.41
C PRO A 203 -8.43 0.35 4.77
N GLU A 204 -9.14 -0.65 5.27
CA GLU A 204 -10.57 -0.56 5.55
C GLU A 204 -10.92 0.53 6.58
N ASP A 205 -10.03 0.76 7.56
CA ASP A 205 -10.19 1.78 8.60
C ASP A 205 -10.03 3.21 8.04
N VAL A 206 -9.24 3.37 6.98
CA VAL A 206 -9.03 4.64 6.27
C VAL A 206 -10.26 4.98 5.42
N LEU A 207 -10.90 3.99 4.80
CA LEU A 207 -12.13 4.16 4.01
C LEU A 207 -13.34 4.53 4.88
N THR A 208 -13.37 4.09 6.13
CA THR A 208 -14.49 4.32 7.06
C THR A 208 -14.32 5.57 7.93
N GLY A 209 -13.24 6.34 7.75
CA GLY A 209 -12.98 7.58 8.49
C GLY A 209 -12.60 7.37 9.96
N SER A 210 -12.29 6.13 10.35
CA SER A 210 -11.84 5.80 11.71
C SER A 210 -10.32 5.91 11.77
N ALA A 211 -9.79 7.11 11.52
CA ALA A 211 -8.42 7.43 11.89
C ALA A 211 -8.41 7.59 13.41
N ASP A 212 -8.11 6.50 14.13
CA ASP A 212 -7.76 6.60 15.54
C ASP A 212 -6.55 7.54 15.61
N SER A 213 -6.81 8.75 16.07
CA SER A 213 -5.84 9.83 16.11
C SER A 213 -4.85 9.57 17.23
N GLY A 214 -3.92 8.64 16.98
CA GLY A 214 -2.67 8.51 17.69
C GLY A 214 -1.75 9.66 17.33
N VAL A 215 -2.01 10.83 17.94
CA VAL A 215 -1.15 12.02 17.92
C VAL A 215 0.34 11.69 18.10
N ALA A 216 1.13 11.87 17.04
CA ALA A 216 2.51 12.38 17.11
C ALA A 216 3.08 12.69 15.70
N GLY A 217 2.41 13.54 14.92
CA GLY A 217 3.13 14.33 13.92
C GLY A 217 4.02 15.33 14.66
N PRO A 218 5.34 15.45 14.37
CA PRO A 218 6.10 16.59 14.88
C PRO A 218 5.50 17.85 14.25
N SER A 219 4.79 18.62 15.07
CA SER A 219 4.41 19.98 14.71
C SER A 219 5.70 20.72 14.32
N PRO A 220 5.71 21.44 13.19
CA PRO A 220 6.87 22.24 12.81
C PRO A 220 7.13 23.24 13.93
N VAL A 221 8.36 23.22 14.42
CA VAL A 221 8.91 24.22 15.33
C VAL A 221 8.71 25.57 14.65
N GLN A 222 7.67 26.29 15.07
CA GLN A 222 7.57 27.72 14.82
C GLN A 222 8.73 28.33 15.60
N THR A 223 9.82 28.62 14.89
CA THR A 223 10.90 29.46 15.36
C THR A 223 10.30 30.80 15.77
N SER A 224 10.12 30.96 17.08
CA SER A 224 9.82 32.24 17.72
C SER A 224 11.03 33.15 17.47
N ALA A 225 10.93 33.98 16.43
CA ALA A 225 11.76 35.16 16.33
C ALA A 225 11.22 36.19 17.33
N ALA A 226 12.07 36.59 18.26
CA ALA A 226 11.78 37.63 19.25
C ALA A 226 11.32 38.94 18.56
N PRO A 227 10.35 39.66 19.15
CA PRO A 227 9.85 40.90 18.58
C PRO A 227 10.81 42.06 18.85
N ILE A 228 11.20 42.77 17.80
CA ILE A 228 11.73 44.14 17.90
C ILE A 228 10.53 45.07 18.04
N ALA A 229 10.50 45.80 19.15
CA ALA A 229 9.50 46.80 19.47
C ALA A 229 9.61 48.03 18.55
N VAL A 230 8.50 48.44 17.94
CA VAL A 230 8.21 49.85 17.65
C VAL A 230 6.71 50.11 17.85
N VAL A 231 6.43 51.21 18.53
CA VAL A 231 5.17 51.67 19.10
C VAL A 231 4.39 52.55 18.11
N ALA A 232 3.05 52.41 18.07
CA ALA A 232 2.01 53.49 17.99
C ALA A 232 0.66 52.91 17.50
N LYS A 233 -0.40 52.89 18.35
CA LYS A 233 -1.64 53.71 18.30
C LYS A 233 -2.52 53.49 17.05
N ASP A 234 -3.85 53.37 17.07
CA ASP A 234 -4.91 53.65 18.06
C ASP A 234 -6.22 52.95 17.55
N GLU A 235 -7.16 52.65 18.46
CA GLU A 235 -8.65 52.64 18.33
C GLU A 235 -9.40 52.03 17.12
N GLN A 236 -10.61 51.45 17.16
CA GLN A 236 -11.60 50.96 18.15
C GLN A 236 -12.81 50.42 17.32
N SER A 237 -13.63 49.54 17.91
CA SER A 237 -15.04 49.24 17.53
C SER A 237 -15.28 48.33 16.30
N GLY A 238 -16.18 47.34 16.28
CA GLY A 238 -17.33 47.07 17.14
C GLY A 238 -17.99 45.69 16.88
N LYS A 239 -19.13 45.50 17.55
CA LYS A 239 -19.85 44.26 17.91
C LYS A 239 -20.69 43.58 16.79
N LYS A 240 -20.87 42.26 16.98
CA LYS A 240 -22.10 41.40 16.87
C LYS A 240 -22.59 40.81 15.52
N ARG A 241 -22.61 39.46 15.54
CA ARG A 241 -23.72 38.47 15.31
C ARG A 241 -24.42 38.27 13.93
N ALA A 242 -24.35 37.00 13.51
CA ALA A 242 -25.46 36.06 13.18
C ALA A 242 -25.87 35.76 11.71
N SER A 243 -26.06 34.45 11.47
CA SER A 243 -26.89 33.75 10.46
C SER A 243 -26.40 33.84 9.00
N HIS A 244 -26.51 32.82 8.13
CA HIS A 244 -27.59 31.85 7.94
C HIS A 244 -27.08 30.67 7.07
N LEU A 245 -27.34 29.41 7.45
CA LEU A 245 -27.22 28.23 6.58
C LEU A 245 -28.51 28.07 5.76
N LYS A 246 -28.40 27.90 4.44
CA LYS A 246 -29.49 27.30 3.64
C LYS A 246 -29.00 26.10 2.84
N LEU A 247 -29.65 24.98 3.13
CA LEU A 247 -29.71 23.74 2.36
C LEU A 247 -30.60 23.97 1.12
N VAL A 248 -30.27 23.36 -0.01
CA VAL A 248 -31.17 23.24 -1.17
C VAL A 248 -31.24 21.76 -1.53
N GLU A 249 -32.47 21.27 -1.70
CA GLU A 249 -32.86 19.93 -2.16
C GLU A 249 -32.34 19.59 -3.56
#